data_AF-A0A2E8T137-F1
#
_entry.id   AF-A0A2E8T137-F1
#
_cell.length_a   1.000
_cell.length_b   1.000
_cell.length_c   1.000
_cell.angle_alpha   90.00
_cell.angle_beta   90.00
_cell.angle_gamma   90.00
#
_symmetry.space_group_name_H-M   'P 1'
#
loop_
_entity.id
_entity.type
_entity.pdbx_description
1 polymer ?
#
loop_
_entity_poly.entity_id
_entity_poly.type
_entity_poly.pdbx_seq_one_letter_code
_entity_poly.pdbx_strand_id
1 'polypeptide(L)' 'ALRTMMPEAHFATVYAKPAGRPLVDTFVTEVSQDTWIFFPWDMEPQPSTPIIGQRG' A
#
# COMPACT_ATOMS: atom_id res chain seq x y z
N ALA A 1 12.96 -15.20 -6.81
CA ALA A 1 13.67 -14.44 -7.87
C ALA A 1 14.58 -13.36 -7.29
N LEU A 2 14.07 -12.28 -6.67
CA LEU A 2 14.93 -11.20 -6.15
C LEU A 2 15.95 -11.66 -5.11
N ARG A 3 15.56 -12.54 -4.18
CA ARG A 3 16.50 -13.13 -3.21
C ARG A 3 17.62 -13.95 -3.84
N THR A 4 17.39 -14.54 -5.01
CA THR A 4 18.44 -15.25 -5.75
C THR A 4 19.40 -14.28 -6.43
N MET A 5 18.90 -13.13 -6.90
CA MET A 5 19.71 -12.10 -7.57
C MET A 5 20.51 -11.24 -6.58
N MET A 6 19.95 -10.99 -5.40
CA MET A 6 20.53 -10.14 -4.36
C MET A 6 20.38 -10.84 -3.01
N PRO A 7 21.21 -11.88 -2.73
CA PRO A 7 21.08 -12.70 -1.54
C PRO A 7 21.35 -11.91 -0.24
N GLU A 8 22.29 -10.97 -0.28
CA GLU A 8 22.73 -10.20 0.89
C GLU A 8 21.94 -8.90 1.12
N ALA A 9 20.94 -8.58 0.27
CA ALA A 9 20.21 -7.33 0.39
C ALA A 9 19.20 -7.35 1.55
N HIS A 10 18.87 -6.19 2.10
CA HIS A 10 17.73 -6.04 3.03
C HIS A 10 16.48 -5.61 2.27
N PHE A 11 15.40 -6.39 2.31
CA PHE A 11 14.14 -6.10 1.64
C PHE A 11 13.13 -5.53 2.63
N ALA A 12 12.74 -4.27 2.39
CA ALA A 12 11.76 -3.56 3.19
C ALA A 12 10.56 -3.12 2.35
N THR A 13 9.38 -3.10 2.97
CA THR A 13 8.13 -2.60 2.37
C THR A 13 7.38 -1.69 3.33
N VAL A 14 6.48 -0.82 2.83
CA VAL A 14 5.60 -0.05 3.72
C VAL A 14 4.46 -0.93 4.23
N TYR A 15 3.82 -1.67 3.33
CA TYR A 15 2.72 -2.57 3.64
C TYR A 15 3.05 -4.01 3.25
N ALA A 16 2.75 -4.98 4.11
CA ALA A 16 2.89 -6.39 3.84
C ALA A 16 1.54 -7.11 3.94
N LYS A 17 1.25 -7.99 2.97
CA LYS A 17 0.11 -8.93 3.02
C LYS A 17 0.58 -10.32 3.46
N PRO A 18 -0.30 -11.18 4.04
CA PRO A 18 0.09 -12.50 4.53
C PRO A 18 0.89 -13.35 3.53
N ALA A 19 0.50 -13.36 2.26
CA ALA A 19 1.21 -14.13 1.23
C ALA A 19 2.63 -13.59 0.92
N GLY A 20 2.85 -12.28 1.09
CA GLY A 20 4.13 -11.64 0.81
C GLY A 20 5.01 -11.42 2.05
N ARG A 21 4.42 -11.50 3.25
CA ARG A 21 5.07 -11.25 4.54
C ARG A 21 6.34 -12.08 4.78
N PRO A 22 6.42 -13.38 4.40
CA PRO A 22 7.63 -14.19 4.58
C PRO A 22 8.79 -13.81 3.64
N LEU A 23 8.56 -12.95 2.65
CA LEU A 23 9.53 -12.63 1.60
C LEU A 23 10.34 -11.36 1.90
N VAL A 24 10.00 -10.63 2.97
CA VAL A 24 10.57 -9.32 3.33
C VAL A 24 11.11 -9.34 4.75
N ASP A 25 12.20 -8.61 4.99
CA ASP A 25 12.85 -8.56 6.30
C ASP A 25 12.17 -7.55 7.22
N THR A 26 11.70 -6.44 6.66
CA THR A 26 11.05 -5.37 7.42
C THR A 26 9.82 -4.83 6.69
N PHE A 27 8.82 -4.46 7.47
CA PHE A 27 7.60 -3.84 7.00
C PHE A 27 7.07 -2.92 8.11
N VAL A 28 6.28 -1.91 7.75
CA VAL A 28 5.68 -0.99 8.73
C VAL A 28 4.33 -1.52 9.21
N THR A 29 3.45 -1.85 8.26
CA THR A 29 2.08 -2.27 8.57
C THR A 29 1.72 -3.56 7.84
N GLU A 30 1.27 -4.57 8.58
CA GLU A 30 0.62 -5.73 7.97
C GLU A 30 -0.85 -5.42 7.70
N VAL A 31 -1.34 -5.77 6.52
CA VAL A 31 -2.75 -5.60 6.12
C VAL A 31 -3.34 -6.94 5.72
N SER A 32 -4.67 -7.10 5.81
CA SER A 32 -5.31 -8.35 5.41
C SER A 32 -5.10 -8.64 3.91
N GLN A 33 -5.13 -9.91 3.54
CA GLN A 33 -4.88 -10.32 2.15
C GLN A 33 -5.87 -9.68 1.16
N ASP A 34 -7.12 -9.53 1.60
CA ASP A 34 -8.25 -8.93 0.89
C ASP A 34 -8.32 -7.40 0.98
N THR A 35 -7.45 -6.75 1.77
CA THR A 35 -7.40 -5.28 1.83
C THR A 35 -6.99 -4.70 0.47
N TRP A 36 -7.81 -3.81 -0.07
CA TRP A 36 -7.44 -2.94 -1.19
C TRP A 36 -6.75 -1.69 -0.65
N ILE A 37 -5.46 -1.50 -0.98
CA ILE A 37 -4.71 -0.32 -0.57
C ILE A 37 -4.88 0.74 -1.66
N PHE A 38 -5.45 1.89 -1.31
CA PHE A 38 -5.47 3.05 -2.19
C PHE A 38 -4.23 3.89 -1.90
N PHE A 39 -3.27 3.92 -2.83
CA PHE A 39 -2.03 4.65 -2.59
C PHE A 39 -2.19 6.16 -2.84
N PRO A 40 -1.43 7.02 -2.12
CA PRO A 40 -1.51 8.46 -2.32
C PRO A 40 -1.20 8.92 -3.75
N TRP A 41 -0.40 8.16 -4.50
CA TRP A 41 -0.06 8.46 -5.89
C TRP A 41 -1.07 7.93 -6.91
N ASP A 42 -1.98 7.03 -6.50
CA ASP A 42 -3.11 6.61 -7.33
C ASP A 42 -4.24 7.66 -7.27
N MET A 43 -4.19 8.54 -6.28
CA MET A 43 -5.15 9.62 -6.08
C MET A 43 -4.79 10.84 -6.92
N GLU A 44 -5.74 11.29 -7.74
CA GLU A 44 -5.71 12.64 -8.31
C GLU A 44 -6.57 13.58 -7.45
N PRO A 45 -6.13 14.83 -7.19
CA PRO A 45 -6.97 15.82 -6.54
C PRO A 45 -8.22 16.07 -7.40
N GLN A 46 -9.41 15.84 -6.84
CA GLN A 46 -10.67 16.14 -7.48
C GLN A 46 -11.34 17.34 -6.77
N PRO A 47 -11.86 18.34 -7.52
CA PRO A 47 -12.61 19.42 -6.91
C PRO A 47 -13.87 18.85 -6.23
N SER A 48 -14.09 19.24 -4.98
CA SER A 48 -15.29 18.84 -4.24
C SER A 48 -16.47 19.75 -4.59
N THR A 49 -17.67 19.18 -4.68
CA THR A 49 -18.90 19.97 -4.81
C THR A 49 -19.16 20.73 -3.51
N PRO A 50 -19.44 22.05 -3.56
CA PRO A 50 -19.77 22.82 -2.36
C PRO A 50 -21.00 22.29 -1.64
N ILE A 51 -20.92 22.16 -0.32
CA ILE A 51 -22.00 21.65 0.55
C ILE A 51 -23.28 22.52 0.45
N ILE A 52 -23.13 23.81 0.16
CA ILE A 52 -24.26 24.76 0.12
C ILE A 52 -25.33 24.44 -0.95
N GLY A 53 -25.00 23.63 -1.97
CA GLY A 53 -25.95 23.16 -2.98
C GLY A 53 -26.55 21.77 -2.72
N GLN A 54 -26.15 21.07 -1.64
CA GLN A 54 -26.57 19.69 -1.35
C GLN A 54 -27.75 19.59 -0.37
N ARG A 55 -28.21 20.70 0.22
CA ARG A 55 -29.44 20.75 1.02
C ARG A 55 -30.61 21.18 0.14
N GLY A 56 -31.36 20.21 -0.38
CA GLY A 56 -32.74 20.37 -0.84
C GLY A 56 -33.70 19.89 0.24
#